data_AF-A0A1V5ARR4-F1
#
_entry.id   AF-A0A1V5ARR4-F1
#
_cell.length_a   1.000
_cell.length_b   1.000
_cell.length_c   1.000
_cell.angle_alpha   90.00
_cell.angle_beta   90.00
_cell.angle_gamma   90.00
#
_symmetry.space_group_name_H-M   'P 1'
#
loop_
_entity.id
_entity.type
_entity.pdbx_description
1 polymer ?
#
loop_
_entity_poly.entity_id
_entity_poly.type
_entity_poly.pdbx_seq_one_letter_code
_entity_poly.pdbx_strand_id
1 'polypeptide(L)'
;MPLPGLTYDIWNEIIEEVIDCHAPLLDAMHRAAECIRLSKELVEELKIAGAMEFEMDSWSFTLALDLYADEIGGFCISLVSSEGLEAFWLIEAEAAADRGFASEDIEGFEIEHGLKLDEEIFDAIRERFGITAEAKDDEVIFELLLFDSQDIDNSIENEGAWDEEV
;
A
#
# COMPACT_ATOMS: atom_id res chain seq x y z
N MET A 1 -38.74 -13.28 2.60
CA MET A 1 -38.38 -12.20 1.67
C MET A 1 -37.20 -12.70 0.87
N PRO A 2 -37.15 -12.54 -0.47
CA PRO A 2 -35.90 -12.72 -1.18
C PRO A 2 -34.89 -11.71 -0.61
N LEU A 3 -33.66 -12.13 -0.38
CA LEU A 3 -32.57 -11.20 -0.08
C LEU A 3 -32.47 -10.23 -1.26
N PRO A 4 -32.34 -8.91 -1.03
CA PRO A 4 -32.02 -7.99 -2.11
C PRO A 4 -30.68 -8.45 -2.72
N GLY A 5 -30.61 -8.53 -4.05
CA GLY A 5 -29.36 -8.87 -4.73
C GLY A 5 -28.27 -7.83 -4.43
N LEU A 6 -27.01 -8.21 -4.61
CA LEU A 6 -25.89 -7.30 -4.43
C LEU A 6 -26.06 -6.10 -5.38
N THR A 7 -25.92 -4.89 -4.85
CA THR A 7 -26.02 -3.64 -5.61
C THR A 7 -24.68 -2.91 -5.56
N TYR A 8 -24.47 -1.96 -6.47
CA TYR A 8 -23.30 -1.08 -6.43
C TYR A 8 -23.16 -0.30 -5.12
N ASP A 9 -24.26 0.09 -4.49
CA ASP A 9 -24.20 0.80 -3.20
C ASP A 9 -23.62 -0.12 -2.11
N ILE A 10 -24.11 -1.36 -2.03
CA ILE A 10 -23.63 -2.35 -1.06
C ILE A 10 -22.20 -2.79 -1.40
N TRP A 11 -21.88 -2.97 -2.68
CA TRP A 11 -20.53 -3.25 -3.17
C TRP A 11 -19.53 -2.21 -2.68
N ASN A 12 -19.84 -0.92 -2.88
CA ASN A 12 -18.99 0.15 -2.38
C ASN A 12 -18.91 0.12 -0.86
N GLU A 13 -20.02 -0.12 -0.15
CA GLU A 13 -19.98 -0.27 1.32
C GLU A 13 -19.09 -1.42 1.79
N ILE A 14 -18.98 -2.53 1.04
CA ILE A 14 -18.03 -3.62 1.34
C ILE A 14 -16.60 -3.11 1.18
N ILE A 15 -16.29 -2.46 0.07
CA ILE A 15 -14.97 -1.87 -0.20
C ILE A 15 -14.58 -0.89 0.92
N GLU A 16 -15.49 0.02 1.31
CA GLU A 16 -15.26 0.95 2.42
C GLU A 16 -14.87 0.24 3.70
N GLU A 17 -15.57 -0.83 4.05
CA GLU A 17 -15.31 -1.55 5.29
C GLU A 17 -13.97 -2.28 5.27
N VAL A 18 -13.63 -2.90 4.14
CA VAL A 18 -12.30 -3.52 3.97
C VAL A 18 -11.21 -2.46 4.12
N ILE A 19 -11.37 -1.28 3.52
CA ILE A 19 -10.41 -0.18 3.66
C ILE A 19 -10.30 0.27 5.13
N ASP A 20 -11.43 0.44 5.82
CA ASP A 20 -11.47 0.85 7.22
C ASP A 20 -10.76 -0.16 8.13
N CYS A 21 -10.83 -1.46 7.81
CA CYS A 21 -10.09 -2.52 8.50
C CYS A 21 -8.56 -2.39 8.32
N HIS A 22 -8.09 -1.98 7.14
CA HIS A 22 -6.66 -1.79 6.85
C HIS A 22 -6.14 -0.40 7.25
N ALA A 23 -7.03 0.59 7.45
CA ALA A 23 -6.67 1.96 7.81
C ALA A 23 -5.65 2.07 8.98
N PRO A 24 -5.71 1.26 10.06
CA PRO A 24 -4.68 1.32 11.11
C PRO A 24 -3.26 1.03 10.63
N LEU A 25 -3.07 0.09 9.69
CA LEU A 25 -1.78 -0.22 9.07
C LEU A 25 -1.36 0.91 8.14
N LEU A 26 -2.26 1.36 7.27
CA LEU A 26 -2.01 2.44 6.31
C LEU A 26 -1.61 3.75 7.02
N ASP A 27 -2.31 4.10 8.09
CA ASP A 27 -1.97 5.24 8.94
C ASP A 27 -0.64 5.04 9.68
N ALA A 28 -0.30 3.81 10.08
CA ALA A 28 0.99 3.50 10.70
C ALA A 28 2.14 3.65 9.70
N MET A 29 1.94 3.29 8.42
CA MET A 29 2.91 3.55 7.36
C MET A 29 3.18 5.04 7.20
N HIS A 30 2.14 5.88 7.18
CA HIS A 30 2.31 7.34 7.13
C HIS A 30 3.06 7.90 8.34
N ARG A 31 2.70 7.45 9.56
CA ARG A 31 3.44 7.85 10.77
C ARG A 31 4.90 7.40 10.73
N ALA A 32 5.18 6.22 10.17
CA ALA A 32 6.54 5.71 10.03
C ALA A 32 7.32 6.58 9.04
N ALA A 33 6.71 6.90 7.90
CA ALA A 33 7.26 7.81 6.91
C ALA A 33 7.64 9.16 7.51
N GLU A 34 6.77 9.77 8.33
CA GLU A 34 7.04 11.04 9.02
C GLU A 34 8.23 10.96 10.00
N CYS A 35 8.52 9.77 10.53
CA CYS A 35 9.64 9.55 11.44
C CYS A 35 10.97 9.29 10.72
N ILE A 36 10.93 8.88 9.44
CA ILE A 36 12.11 8.57 8.65
C ILE A 36 12.76 9.87 8.19
N ARG A 37 14.02 10.07 8.58
CA ARG A 37 14.86 11.15 8.05
C ARG A 37 15.80 10.57 7.02
N LEU A 38 15.53 10.86 5.75
CA LEU A 38 16.41 10.47 4.64
C LEU A 38 17.70 11.31 4.69
N SER A 39 18.73 10.77 5.34
CA SER A 39 20.08 11.34 5.31
C SER A 39 20.93 10.66 4.23
N LYS A 40 22.01 11.32 3.81
CA LYS A 40 22.97 10.76 2.86
C LYS A 40 23.52 9.42 3.34
N GLU A 41 23.83 9.30 4.63
CA GLU A 41 24.33 8.07 5.23
C GLU A 41 23.30 6.94 5.11
N LEU A 42 22.02 7.21 5.41
CA LEU A 42 20.97 6.22 5.28
C LEU A 42 20.78 5.77 3.83
N VAL A 43 20.82 6.69 2.86
CA VAL A 43 20.70 6.35 1.44
C VAL A 43 21.88 5.48 0.98
N GLU A 44 23.11 5.81 1.38
CA GLU A 44 24.27 5.00 1.03
C GLU A 44 24.25 3.62 1.70
N GLU A 45 23.77 3.54 2.95
CA GLU A 45 23.52 2.25 3.61
C GLU A 45 22.47 1.42 2.84
N LEU A 46 21.36 2.03 2.43
CA LEU A 46 20.32 1.36 1.64
C LEU A 46 20.80 0.93 0.25
N LYS A 47 21.65 1.72 -0.43
CA LYS A 47 22.26 1.31 -1.71
C LYS A 47 23.12 0.05 -1.58
N ILE A 48 23.72 -0.18 -0.40
CA ILE A 48 24.55 -1.35 -0.13
C ILE A 48 23.68 -2.54 0.32
N ALA A 49 22.72 -2.29 1.22
CA ALA A 49 21.89 -3.32 1.84
C ALA A 49 20.69 -3.74 0.98
N GLY A 50 20.20 -2.86 0.10
CA GLY A 50 18.96 -2.98 -0.65
C GLY A 50 17.72 -2.65 0.17
N ALA A 51 17.66 -3.13 1.42
CA ALA A 51 16.55 -2.87 2.32
C ALA A 51 16.96 -2.87 3.80
N MET A 52 16.15 -2.22 4.63
CA MET A 52 16.30 -2.19 6.08
C MET A 52 14.95 -2.43 6.76
N GLU A 53 14.89 -3.45 7.62
CA GLU A 53 13.70 -3.76 8.43
C GLU A 53 13.71 -2.97 9.74
N PHE A 54 12.53 -2.53 10.17
CA PHE A 54 12.34 -1.93 11.49
C PHE A 54 10.89 -2.14 11.98
N GLU A 55 10.69 -1.95 13.27
CA GLU A 55 9.36 -2.09 13.90
C GLU A 55 8.88 -0.74 14.44
N MET A 56 7.58 -0.44 14.24
CA MET A 56 6.92 0.73 14.81
C MET A 56 5.43 0.44 15.02
N ASP A 57 4.85 0.93 16.12
CA ASP A 57 3.42 0.76 16.42
C ASP A 57 2.91 -0.71 16.39
N SER A 58 3.78 -1.68 16.67
CA SER A 58 3.54 -3.14 16.57
C SER A 58 3.50 -3.72 15.16
N TRP A 59 3.84 -2.92 14.15
CA TRP A 59 3.97 -3.34 12.77
C TRP A 59 5.44 -3.46 12.37
N SER A 60 5.72 -4.39 11.46
CA SER A 60 7.02 -4.52 10.83
C SER A 60 6.98 -3.81 9.48
N PHE A 61 8.01 -3.00 9.24
CA PHE A 61 8.18 -2.25 8.01
C PHE A 61 9.54 -2.54 7.40
N THR A 62 9.60 -2.45 6.08
CA THR A 62 10.82 -2.54 5.31
C THR A 62 11.01 -1.23 4.55
N LEU A 63 12.12 -0.54 4.82
CA LEU A 63 12.56 0.57 3.99
C LEU A 63 13.40 -0.01 2.84
N ALA A 64 12.87 0.02 1.63
CA ALA A 64 13.51 -0.52 0.44
C ALA A 64 14.07 0.60 -0.45
N LEU A 65 15.19 0.32 -1.12
CA LEU A 65 15.74 1.18 -2.16
C LEU A 65 15.90 0.38 -3.44
N ASP A 66 15.19 0.81 -4.48
CA ASP A 66 15.30 0.24 -5.81
C ASP A 66 16.07 1.18 -6.73
N LEU A 67 17.08 0.63 -7.41
CA LEU A 67 17.87 1.34 -8.40
C LEU A 67 17.16 1.28 -9.75
N TYR A 68 17.01 2.42 -10.40
CA TYR A 68 16.60 2.45 -11.79
C TYR A 68 17.69 1.82 -12.66
N ALA A 69 17.28 1.03 -13.65
CA ALA A 69 18.16 0.48 -14.67
C ALA A 69 18.50 1.55 -15.74
N ASP A 70 18.78 2.78 -15.32
CA ASP A 70 19.18 3.88 -16.18
C ASP A 70 20.71 4.10 -16.16
N GLU A 71 21.22 4.91 -17.08
CA GLU A 71 22.65 5.26 -17.14
C GLU A 71 23.05 6.35 -16.11
N ILE A 72 22.06 6.92 -15.41
CA ILE A 72 22.21 8.13 -14.57
C ILE A 72 22.33 7.75 -13.08
N GLY A 73 21.97 6.52 -12.71
CA GLY A 73 22.03 6.01 -11.35
C GLY A 73 20.89 6.48 -10.46
N GLY A 74 19.70 6.69 -11.05
CA GLY A 74 18.52 7.05 -10.28
C GLY A 74 18.08 5.92 -9.33
N PHE A 75 17.34 6.28 -8.30
CA PHE A 75 16.75 5.37 -7.33
C PHE A 75 15.42 5.91 -6.78
N CYS A 76 14.59 5.00 -6.26
CA CYS A 76 13.46 5.32 -5.40
C CYS A 76 13.65 4.66 -4.02
N ILE A 77 13.03 5.27 -3.00
CA ILE A 77 12.97 4.71 -1.66
C ILE A 77 11.50 4.59 -1.29
N SER A 78 11.10 3.39 -0.89
CA SER A 78 9.74 3.10 -0.47
C SER A 78 9.69 2.43 0.90
N LEU A 79 8.60 2.70 1.60
CA LEU A 79 8.25 2.03 2.83
C LEU A 79 7.25 0.93 2.50
N VAL A 80 7.62 -0.31 2.83
CA VAL A 80 6.85 -1.51 2.50
C VAL A 80 6.37 -2.17 3.78
N SER A 81 5.13 -2.65 3.77
CA SER A 81 4.61 -3.60 4.73
C SER A 81 3.87 -4.71 3.98
N SER A 82 3.78 -5.89 4.55
CA SER A 82 2.99 -6.97 3.97
C SER A 82 2.14 -7.66 5.01
N GLU A 83 1.04 -8.23 4.54
CA GLU A 83 0.19 -9.13 5.30
C GLU A 83 -0.10 -10.39 4.50
N GLY A 84 -0.49 -11.46 5.18
CA GLY A 84 -0.85 -12.71 4.50
C GLY A 84 -2.11 -12.54 3.66
N LEU A 85 -2.10 -13.07 2.44
CA LEU A 85 -3.24 -13.01 1.52
C LEU A 85 -4.51 -13.64 2.12
N GLU A 86 -4.36 -14.69 2.93
CA GLU A 86 -5.47 -15.31 3.67
C GLU A 86 -6.13 -14.32 4.65
N ALA A 87 -5.36 -13.44 5.29
CA ALA A 87 -5.90 -12.45 6.21
C ALA A 87 -6.69 -11.37 5.45
N PHE A 88 -6.18 -10.92 4.30
CA PHE A 88 -6.87 -9.97 3.43
C PHE A 88 -8.21 -10.52 2.93
N TRP A 89 -8.23 -11.73 2.37
CA TRP A 89 -9.48 -12.39 1.93
C TRP A 89 -10.45 -12.68 3.07
N LEU A 90 -9.96 -12.94 4.28
CA LEU A 90 -10.83 -13.08 5.44
C LEU A 90 -11.58 -11.78 5.74
N ILE A 91 -10.90 -10.63 5.67
CA ILE A 91 -11.51 -9.31 5.88
C ILE A 91 -12.58 -9.04 4.82
N GLU A 92 -12.31 -9.35 3.55
CA GLU A 92 -13.29 -9.22 2.46
C GLU A 92 -14.52 -10.11 2.69
N ALA A 93 -14.29 -11.37 3.04
CA ALA A 93 -15.36 -12.32 3.30
C ALA A 93 -16.21 -11.90 4.50
N GLU A 94 -15.59 -11.38 5.56
CA GLU A 94 -16.29 -10.84 6.73
C GLU A 94 -17.13 -9.61 6.37
N ALA A 95 -16.57 -8.65 5.62
CA ALA A 95 -17.28 -7.44 5.18
C ALA A 95 -18.50 -7.77 4.30
N ALA A 96 -18.38 -8.76 3.41
CA ALA A 96 -19.50 -9.27 2.61
C ALA A 96 -20.54 -9.99 3.47
N ALA A 97 -20.09 -10.84 4.39
CA ALA A 97 -20.96 -11.63 5.27
C ALA A 97 -21.78 -10.75 6.23
N ASP A 98 -21.21 -9.64 6.71
CA ASP A 98 -21.90 -8.68 7.58
C ASP A 98 -23.06 -7.96 6.85
N ARG A 99 -23.02 -7.94 5.51
CA ARG A 99 -24.13 -7.48 4.64
C ARG A 99 -25.03 -8.62 4.18
N GLY A 100 -24.75 -9.86 4.57
CA GLY A 100 -25.56 -11.04 4.26
C GLY A 100 -25.25 -11.69 2.92
N PHE A 101 -24.06 -11.44 2.36
CA PHE A 101 -23.60 -12.02 1.10
C PHE A 101 -22.54 -13.08 1.35
N ALA A 102 -22.60 -14.16 0.58
CA ALA A 102 -21.54 -15.16 0.55
C ALA A 102 -20.50 -14.81 -0.52
N SER A 103 -19.34 -15.45 -0.48
CA SER A 103 -18.29 -15.26 -1.51
C SER A 103 -18.81 -15.52 -2.91
N GLU A 104 -19.72 -16.49 -3.09
CA GLU A 104 -20.33 -16.77 -4.39
C GLU A 104 -21.22 -15.62 -4.92
N ASP A 105 -21.79 -14.81 -4.02
CA ASP A 105 -22.56 -13.62 -4.43
C ASP A 105 -21.63 -12.51 -4.93
N ILE A 106 -20.44 -12.36 -4.31
CA ILE A 106 -19.40 -11.43 -4.74
C ILE A 106 -18.85 -11.83 -6.11
N GLU A 107 -18.41 -13.09 -6.26
CA GLU A 107 -17.92 -13.62 -7.54
C GLU A 107 -18.97 -13.48 -8.65
N GLY A 108 -20.24 -13.72 -8.33
CA GLY A 108 -21.34 -13.55 -9.28
C GLY A 108 -21.47 -12.11 -9.78
N PHE A 109 -21.35 -11.13 -8.87
CA PHE A 109 -21.43 -9.71 -9.20
C PHE A 109 -20.21 -9.24 -10.01
N GLU A 110 -19.01 -9.69 -9.65
CA GLU A 110 -17.78 -9.44 -10.43
C GLU A 110 -17.92 -9.88 -11.89
N ILE A 111 -18.41 -11.11 -12.11
CA ILE A 111 -18.60 -11.67 -13.45
C ILE A 111 -19.69 -10.91 -14.22
N GLU A 112 -20.80 -10.58 -13.57
CA GLU A 112 -21.92 -9.87 -14.20
C GLU A 112 -21.52 -8.45 -14.66
N HIS A 113 -20.69 -7.78 -13.88
CA HIS A 113 -20.35 -6.38 -14.08
C HIS A 113 -18.94 -6.13 -14.64
N GLY A 114 -18.11 -7.16 -14.76
CA GLY A 114 -16.72 -7.05 -15.21
C GLY A 114 -15.82 -6.33 -14.22
N LEU A 115 -16.06 -6.55 -12.93
CA LEU A 115 -15.36 -5.93 -11.80
C LEU A 115 -14.48 -6.96 -11.10
N LYS A 116 -13.63 -6.48 -10.19
CA LYS A 116 -12.84 -7.29 -9.27
C LYS A 116 -12.69 -6.56 -7.93
N LEU A 117 -13.10 -7.19 -6.85
CA LEU A 117 -13.16 -6.59 -5.53
C LEU A 117 -11.76 -6.17 -5.06
N ASP A 118 -10.78 -7.07 -5.12
CA ASP A 118 -9.39 -6.82 -4.71
C ASP A 118 -8.80 -5.62 -5.48
N GLU A 119 -9.00 -5.56 -6.79
CA GLU A 119 -8.48 -4.47 -7.63
C GLU A 119 -9.14 -3.12 -7.27
N GLU A 120 -10.44 -3.10 -7.02
CA GLU A 120 -11.15 -1.88 -6.59
C GLU A 120 -10.74 -1.43 -5.19
N ILE A 121 -10.48 -2.36 -4.27
CA ILE A 121 -9.94 -2.06 -2.95
C ILE A 121 -8.54 -1.45 -3.07
N PHE A 122 -7.65 -2.05 -3.86
CA PHE A 122 -6.30 -1.53 -4.07
C PHE A 122 -6.30 -0.14 -4.71
N ASP A 123 -7.15 0.09 -5.71
CA ASP A 123 -7.32 1.41 -6.31
C ASP A 123 -7.83 2.43 -5.28
N ALA A 124 -8.82 2.06 -4.46
CA ALA A 124 -9.35 2.94 -3.43
C ALA A 124 -8.33 3.25 -2.31
N ILE A 125 -7.50 2.28 -1.90
CA ILE A 125 -6.37 2.50 -0.98
C ILE A 125 -5.39 3.50 -1.58
N ARG A 126 -5.03 3.34 -2.87
CA ARG A 126 -4.15 4.28 -3.57
C ARG A 126 -4.74 5.68 -3.63
N GLU A 127 -6.02 5.81 -3.97
CA GLU A 127 -6.67 7.11 -4.09
C GLU A 127 -6.78 7.86 -2.75
N ARG A 128 -6.97 7.14 -1.64
CA ARG A 128 -7.18 7.74 -0.32
C ARG A 128 -5.90 7.99 0.45
N PHE A 129 -4.98 7.03 0.40
CA PHE A 129 -3.79 7.01 1.23
C PHE A 129 -2.50 7.25 0.43
N GLY A 130 -2.55 7.24 -0.91
CA GLY A 130 -1.33 7.33 -1.73
C GLY A 130 -0.43 6.10 -1.60
N ILE A 131 -0.98 4.98 -1.12
CA ILE A 131 -0.27 3.71 -0.91
C ILE A 131 -0.67 2.76 -2.03
N THR A 132 0.31 2.19 -2.72
CA THR A 132 0.05 1.13 -3.70
C THR A 132 -0.08 -0.20 -2.98
N ALA A 133 -1.01 -1.03 -3.42
CA ALA A 133 -1.20 -2.38 -2.92
C ALA A 133 -1.14 -3.37 -4.07
N GLU A 134 -0.47 -4.50 -3.88
CA GLU A 134 -0.49 -5.62 -4.82
C GLU A 134 -0.53 -6.96 -4.11
N ALA A 135 -1.35 -7.88 -4.62
CA ALA A 135 -1.30 -9.28 -4.21
C ALA A 135 -0.17 -9.98 -4.97
N LYS A 136 0.78 -10.55 -4.25
CA LYS A 136 1.92 -11.26 -4.84
C LYS A 136 2.29 -12.47 -4.00
N ASP A 137 2.43 -13.61 -4.68
CA ASP A 137 2.66 -14.90 -4.06
C ASP A 137 1.55 -15.27 -3.06
N ASP A 138 1.81 -15.14 -1.75
CA ASP A 138 0.87 -15.46 -0.66
C ASP A 138 0.68 -14.25 0.30
N GLU A 139 1.02 -13.05 -0.17
CA GLU A 139 0.97 -11.82 0.61
C GLU A 139 0.31 -10.68 -0.19
N VAL A 140 -0.26 -9.72 0.53
CA VAL A 140 -0.59 -8.39 0.02
C VAL A 140 0.51 -7.44 0.47
N ILE A 141 1.16 -6.79 -0.50
CA ILE A 141 2.25 -5.85 -0.28
C ILE A 141 1.69 -4.44 -0.38
N PHE A 142 1.80 -3.67 0.70
CA PHE A 142 1.51 -2.25 0.74
C PHE A 142 2.81 -1.46 0.61
N GLU A 143 2.85 -0.51 -0.30
CA GLU A 143 4.02 0.30 -0.60
C GLU A 143 3.69 1.79 -0.59
N LEU A 144 4.42 2.55 0.21
CA LEU A 144 4.38 4.00 0.27
C LEU A 144 5.70 4.56 -0.27
N LEU A 145 5.65 5.24 -1.41
CA LEU A 145 6.81 5.92 -1.99
C LEU A 145 7.22 7.11 -1.10
N LEU A 146 8.46 7.10 -0.60
CA LEU A 146 9.00 8.19 0.24
C LEU A 146 9.84 9.17 -0.57
N PHE A 147 10.56 8.67 -1.57
CA PHE A 147 11.45 9.49 -2.37
C PHE A 147 11.64 8.88 -3.75
N ASP A 148 11.60 9.72 -4.78
CA ASP A 148 11.99 9.38 -6.14
C ASP A 148 12.99 10.41 -6.65
N SER A 149 14.21 9.96 -6.95
CA SER A 149 15.29 10.81 -7.47
C SER A 149 15.01 11.38 -8.86
N GLN A 150 14.08 10.78 -9.62
CA GLN A 150 13.69 11.26 -10.95
C GLN A 150 12.49 12.21 -10.90
N ASP A 151 11.82 12.32 -9.75
CA ASP A 151 10.73 13.27 -9.56
C ASP A 151 11.30 14.66 -9.22
N ILE A 152 11.05 15.61 -10.11
CA ILE A 152 11.56 16.99 -10.02
C ILE A 152 10.98 17.70 -8.78
N ASP A 153 9.77 17.34 -8.34
CA ASP A 153 9.14 17.99 -7.18
C ASP A 153 9.74 17.49 -5.83
N ASN A 154 10.24 16.25 -5.78
CA ASN A 154 10.96 15.70 -4.62
C ASN A 154 12.36 16.28 -4.41
N SER A 155 12.90 16.98 -5.42
CA SER A 155 14.22 17.61 -5.35
C SER A 155 14.24 18.93 -4.57
N ILE A 156 13.08 19.56 -4.34
CA ILE A 156 13.00 20.93 -3.81
C ILE A 156 12.78 20.98 -2.29
N GLU A 157 12.10 20.00 -1.67
CA GLU A 157 11.97 19.96 -0.20
C GLU A 157 13.24 19.47 0.52
N ASN A 158 14.21 18.96 -0.23
CA ASN A 158 15.44 18.38 0.30
C ASN A 158 16.69 19.22 0.00
N GLU A 159 16.55 20.51 -0.36
CA GLU A 159 17.69 21.43 -0.58
C GLU A 159 18.66 21.51 0.61
N GLY A 160 18.25 21.11 1.82
CA GLY A 160 19.13 21.02 3.00
C GLY A 160 19.92 19.72 3.16
N ALA A 161 19.61 18.65 2.40
CA ALA A 161 20.28 17.35 2.53
C ALA A 161 21.38 17.12 1.48
N TRP A 162 21.40 17.93 0.43
CA TRP A 162 22.27 17.75 -0.74
C TRP A 162 23.27 18.90 -0.98
N ASP A 163 23.45 19.80 0.00
CA ASP A 163 24.53 20.77 -0.06
C ASP A 163 25.88 20.05 0.11
N GLU A 164 26.54 19.82 -1.02
CA GLU A 164 27.97 19.55 -1.07
C GLU A 164 28.69 20.76 -0.44
N GLU A 165 29.17 20.63 0.80
CA GLU A 165 30.12 21.59 1.36
C GLU A 165 31.35 21.66 0.44
N VAL A 166 31.55 22.85 -0.14
CA VAL A 166 32.77 23.26 -0.85
C VAL A 166 33.87 23.59 0.16
#